data_AF-A0A534J1X6-F1
#
_entry.id   AF-A0A534J1X6-F1
#
_cell.length_a   1.000
_cell.length_b   1.000
_cell.length_c   1.000
_cell.angle_alpha   90.00
_cell.angle_beta   90.00
_cell.angle_gamma   90.00
#
_symmetry.space_group_name_H-M   'P 1'
#
loop_
_entity.id
_entity.type
_entity.pdbx_description
1 polymer ?
#
loop_
_entity_poly.entity_id
_entity_poly.type
_entity_poly.pdbx_seq_one_letter_code
_entity_poly.pdbx_strand_id
1 'polypeptide(L)'
;SLVNAVSPEGFPPMGLAAYLGHEEVVEYLISKGADVNFTAPSTGFTALTGAVSQRHARIADVLVRHGAQVNHVYEGSLTPLLVATSQGDLNVVRLLLDHGADANLGAIEGKSALDIAKEKGSREIAEVLRQHGATRWVPDAPAEPTSPPAADPKTVLEKVRRAMNAHDLEGLLALIEPEYESEQPAHPDRAFQGREQVRKNWGSIFARVPDLRADVLRTVVDGDTVWTEWHWHGVRSDGTKFDYRGVTLFRIWNGKLMAGRLFMEPVQERKKEGPYGGSP
;
A
#
# COMPACT_ATOMS: atom_id res chain seq x y z
N SER A 1 -4.01 -21.64 -13.39
CA SER A 1 -5.13 -20.86 -13.93
C SER A 1 -4.61 -19.48 -14.29
N LEU A 2 -4.79 -18.99 -15.52
CA LEU A 2 -4.28 -17.69 -15.99
C LEU A 2 -5.17 -16.49 -15.61
N VAL A 3 -6.23 -16.74 -14.84
CA VAL A 3 -7.25 -15.73 -14.51
C VAL A 3 -6.73 -14.55 -13.68
N ASN A 4 -5.64 -14.76 -12.92
CA ASN A 4 -4.92 -13.74 -12.16
C ASN A 4 -3.54 -13.43 -12.76
N ALA A 5 -3.29 -13.82 -14.01
CA ALA A 5 -2.09 -13.38 -14.71
C ALA A 5 -2.15 -11.86 -14.94
N VAL A 6 -1.03 -11.26 -15.33
CA VAL A 6 -0.97 -9.84 -15.72
C VAL A 6 -0.52 -9.72 -17.17
N SER A 7 -1.03 -8.71 -17.87
CA SER A 7 -0.52 -8.34 -19.19
C SER A 7 0.94 -7.87 -19.09
N PRO A 8 1.67 -7.73 -20.21
CA PRO A 8 3.01 -7.13 -20.22
C PRO A 8 3.06 -5.73 -19.58
N GLU A 9 1.95 -4.99 -19.67
CA GLU A 9 1.76 -3.66 -19.08
C GLU A 9 1.37 -3.71 -17.60
N GLY A 10 1.22 -4.90 -17.02
CA GLY A 10 0.99 -5.12 -15.59
C GLY A 10 -0.48 -5.17 -15.18
N PHE A 11 -1.44 -5.20 -16.11
CA PHE A 11 -2.87 -5.19 -15.77
C PHE A 11 -3.47 -6.60 -15.70
N PRO A 12 -4.27 -6.91 -14.66
CA PRO A 12 -4.98 -8.18 -14.59
C PRO A 12 -6.16 -8.23 -15.57
N PRO A 13 -6.49 -9.41 -16.15
CA PRO A 13 -7.63 -9.59 -17.05
C PRO A 13 -8.95 -9.05 -16.50
N MET A 14 -9.25 -9.29 -15.22
CA MET A 14 -10.47 -8.77 -14.59
C MET A 14 -10.44 -7.24 -14.47
N GLY A 15 -9.28 -6.66 -14.16
CA GLY A 15 -9.08 -5.21 -14.13
C GLY A 15 -9.36 -4.56 -15.48
N LEU A 16 -8.82 -5.14 -16.56
CA LEU A 16 -9.07 -4.67 -17.92
C LEU A 16 -10.53 -4.84 -18.34
N ALA A 17 -11.14 -6.01 -18.07
CA ALA A 17 -12.54 -6.25 -18.38
C ALA A 17 -13.47 -5.26 -17.66
N ALA A 18 -13.18 -4.99 -16.38
CA ALA A 18 -13.94 -4.04 -15.59
C ALA A 18 -13.77 -2.59 -16.08
N TYR A 19 -12.55 -2.20 -16.46
CA TYR A 19 -12.26 -0.89 -17.05
C TYR A 19 -12.90 -0.69 -18.43
N LEU A 20 -12.95 -1.74 -19.26
CA LEU A 20 -13.53 -1.68 -20.60
C LEU A 20 -15.06 -1.91 -20.63
N GLY A 21 -15.69 -2.17 -19.49
CA GLY A 21 -17.13 -2.35 -19.40
C GLY A 21 -17.65 -3.73 -19.82
N HIS A 22 -16.79 -4.76 -19.79
CA HIS A 22 -17.14 -6.12 -20.20
C HIS A 22 -17.68 -6.95 -19.02
N GLU A 23 -18.93 -6.68 -18.63
CA GLU A 23 -19.63 -7.33 -17.51
C GLU A 23 -19.60 -8.86 -17.57
N GLU A 24 -19.95 -9.45 -18.72
CA GLU A 24 -19.95 -10.91 -18.93
C GLU A 24 -18.55 -11.54 -18.74
N VAL A 25 -17.49 -10.81 -19.11
CA VAL A 25 -16.11 -11.27 -18.94
C VAL A 25 -15.71 -11.23 -17.47
N VAL A 26 -16.14 -10.20 -16.73
CA VAL A 26 -15.92 -10.11 -15.27
C VAL A 26 -16.59 -11.28 -14.56
N GLU A 27 -17.87 -11.54 -14.83
CA GLU A 27 -18.60 -12.66 -14.25
C GLU A 27 -17.97 -14.02 -14.62
N TYR A 28 -17.57 -14.18 -15.88
CA TYR A 28 -16.87 -15.38 -16.31
C TYR A 28 -15.57 -15.59 -15.54
N LEU A 29 -14.74 -14.56 -15.39
CA LEU A 29 -13.48 -14.65 -14.64
C LEU A 29 -13.72 -15.01 -13.16
N ILE A 30 -14.72 -14.39 -12.52
CA ILE A 30 -15.14 -14.73 -11.15
C ILE A 30 -15.55 -16.21 -11.08
N SER A 31 -16.34 -16.70 -12.03
CA SER A 31 -16.78 -18.11 -12.10
C SER A 31 -15.61 -19.10 -12.25
N LYS A 32 -14.45 -18.65 -12.76
CA LYS A 32 -13.22 -19.43 -12.90
C LYS A 32 -12.28 -19.28 -11.70
N GLY A 33 -12.73 -18.65 -10.61
CA GLY A 33 -11.97 -18.49 -9.39
C GLY A 33 -10.89 -17.40 -9.48
N ALA A 34 -11.12 -16.38 -10.31
CA ALA A 34 -10.28 -15.19 -10.29
C ALA A 34 -10.40 -14.48 -8.94
N ASP A 35 -9.29 -13.93 -8.45
CA ASP A 35 -9.28 -13.14 -7.23
C ASP A 35 -9.82 -11.74 -7.55
N VAL A 36 -11.02 -11.44 -7.03
CA VAL A 36 -11.73 -10.17 -7.22
C VAL A 36 -10.90 -8.98 -6.73
N ASN A 37 -10.01 -9.21 -5.76
CA ASN A 37 -9.14 -8.20 -5.16
C ASN A 37 -7.72 -8.21 -5.73
N PHE A 38 -7.47 -8.97 -6.80
CA PHE A 38 -6.16 -8.99 -7.41
C PHE A 38 -5.77 -7.59 -7.91
N THR A 39 -4.62 -7.10 -7.45
CA THR A 39 -4.10 -5.77 -7.79
C THR A 39 -3.07 -5.85 -8.90
N ALA A 40 -3.06 -4.85 -9.79
CA ALA A 40 -1.95 -4.62 -10.69
C ALA A 40 -0.68 -4.32 -9.86
N PRO A 41 0.40 -5.12 -9.99
CA PRO A 41 1.56 -5.03 -9.09
C PRO A 41 2.27 -3.66 -9.10
N SER A 42 2.18 -2.92 -10.19
CA SER A 42 2.85 -1.63 -10.39
C SER A 42 2.05 -0.42 -9.92
N THR A 43 0.72 -0.50 -9.90
CA THR A 43 -0.17 0.65 -9.66
C THR A 43 -1.13 0.44 -8.49
N GLY A 44 -1.31 -0.79 -8.02
CA GLY A 44 -2.35 -1.16 -7.06
C GLY A 44 -3.76 -1.12 -7.67
N PHE A 45 -3.89 -1.03 -8.99
CA PHE A 45 -5.18 -0.95 -9.67
C PHE A 45 -6.00 -2.23 -9.50
N THR A 46 -7.28 -2.10 -9.10
CA THR A 46 -8.22 -3.22 -8.94
C THR A 46 -9.33 -3.18 -9.99
N ALA A 47 -10.04 -4.29 -10.16
CA ALA A 47 -11.23 -4.34 -10.99
C ALA A 47 -12.31 -3.33 -10.52
N LEU A 48 -12.49 -3.16 -9.21
CA LEU A 48 -13.48 -2.22 -8.67
C LEU A 48 -13.12 -0.78 -9.04
N THR A 49 -11.85 -0.41 -8.87
CA THR A 49 -11.35 0.92 -9.29
C THR A 49 -11.56 1.16 -10.78
N GLY A 50 -11.31 0.16 -11.64
CA GLY A 50 -11.53 0.26 -13.08
C GLY A 50 -12.99 0.49 -13.43
N ALA A 51 -13.89 -0.30 -12.84
CA ALA A 51 -15.33 -0.16 -13.04
C ALA A 51 -15.83 1.23 -12.59
N VAL A 52 -15.42 1.68 -11.41
CA VAL A 52 -15.83 2.97 -10.85
C VAL A 52 -15.26 4.14 -11.66
N SER A 53 -13.97 4.11 -12.02
CA SER A 53 -13.33 5.14 -12.84
C SER A 53 -14.03 5.35 -14.18
N GLN A 54 -14.57 4.27 -14.75
CA GLN A 54 -15.24 4.29 -16.06
C GLN A 54 -16.77 4.30 -15.95
N ARG A 55 -17.33 4.53 -14.75
CA ARG A 55 -18.79 4.62 -14.49
C ARG A 55 -19.57 3.35 -14.85
N HIS A 56 -18.96 2.19 -14.75
CA HIS A 56 -19.60 0.90 -14.99
C HIS A 56 -20.27 0.38 -13.71
N ALA A 57 -21.37 1.04 -13.31
CA ALA A 57 -22.07 0.76 -12.05
C ALA A 57 -22.51 -0.70 -11.87
N ARG A 58 -22.96 -1.38 -12.93
CA ARG A 58 -23.32 -2.81 -12.88
C ARG A 58 -22.11 -3.70 -12.55
N ILE A 59 -20.96 -3.40 -13.15
CA ILE A 59 -19.72 -4.14 -12.87
C ILE A 59 -19.26 -3.86 -11.44
N ALA A 60 -19.34 -2.62 -10.97
CA ALA A 60 -19.04 -2.29 -9.58
C ALA A 60 -19.93 -3.08 -8.60
N ASP A 61 -21.24 -3.18 -8.90
CA ASP A 61 -22.20 -3.96 -8.10
C ASP A 61 -21.86 -5.46 -8.07
N VAL A 62 -21.54 -6.06 -9.23
CA VAL A 62 -21.06 -7.45 -9.31
C VAL A 62 -19.82 -7.64 -8.45
N LEU A 63 -18.80 -6.79 -8.63
CA LEU A 63 -17.52 -6.92 -7.91
C LEU A 63 -17.69 -6.81 -6.40
N VAL A 64 -18.47 -5.83 -5.92
CA VAL A 64 -18.70 -5.61 -4.49
C VAL A 64 -19.49 -6.77 -3.87
N ARG A 65 -20.52 -7.30 -4.56
CA ARG A 65 -21.25 -8.51 -4.12
C ARG A 65 -20.36 -9.74 -4.01
N HIS A 66 -19.28 -9.79 -4.80
CA HIS A 66 -18.28 -10.85 -4.76
C HIS A 66 -17.08 -10.53 -3.85
N GLY A 67 -17.21 -9.54 -2.95
CA GLY A 67 -16.23 -9.26 -1.91
C GLY A 67 -15.08 -8.35 -2.34
N ALA A 68 -15.29 -7.49 -3.34
CA ALA A 68 -14.33 -6.46 -3.67
C ALA A 68 -14.10 -5.49 -2.49
N GLN A 69 -12.86 -5.14 -2.24
CA GLN A 69 -12.47 -4.21 -1.19
C GLN A 69 -12.83 -2.77 -1.58
N VAL A 70 -13.91 -2.26 -0.99
CA VAL A 70 -14.44 -0.91 -1.28
C VAL A 70 -13.55 0.24 -0.77
N ASN A 71 -12.64 -0.04 0.17
CA ASN A 71 -11.71 0.93 0.76
C ASN A 71 -10.28 0.80 0.22
N HIS A 72 -10.06 -0.02 -0.82
CA HIS A 72 -8.72 -0.16 -1.40
C HIS A 72 -8.21 1.18 -1.92
N VAL A 73 -6.98 1.51 -1.56
CA VAL A 73 -6.32 2.75 -1.96
C VAL A 73 -5.40 2.47 -3.14
N TYR A 74 -5.56 3.21 -4.23
CA TYR A 74 -4.65 3.18 -5.38
C TYR A 74 -4.09 4.58 -5.66
N GLU A 75 -2.92 4.65 -6.32
CA GLU A 75 -2.21 5.91 -6.60
C GLU A 75 -2.05 6.82 -5.35
N GLY A 76 -1.69 6.21 -4.23
CA GLY A 76 -1.32 6.93 -3.00
C GLY A 76 -2.50 7.38 -2.13
N SER A 77 -3.70 7.63 -2.68
CA SER A 77 -4.86 8.03 -1.84
C SER A 77 -6.24 7.97 -2.48
N LEU A 78 -6.38 7.48 -3.70
CA LEU A 78 -7.68 7.40 -4.33
C LEU A 78 -8.41 6.15 -3.86
N THR A 79 -9.61 6.35 -3.32
CA THR A 79 -10.55 5.28 -3.00
C THR A 79 -11.65 5.25 -4.06
N PRO A 80 -12.30 4.10 -4.29
CA PRO A 80 -13.51 4.03 -5.12
C PRO A 80 -14.55 5.10 -4.75
N LEU A 81 -14.73 5.39 -3.46
CA LEU A 81 -15.70 6.38 -2.98
C LEU A 81 -15.33 7.81 -3.39
N LEU A 82 -14.04 8.18 -3.28
CA LEU A 82 -13.55 9.50 -3.71
C LEU A 82 -13.72 9.66 -5.23
N VAL A 83 -13.42 8.63 -6.01
CA VAL A 83 -13.60 8.63 -7.47
C VAL A 83 -15.07 8.80 -7.83
N ALA A 84 -15.96 7.97 -7.30
CA ALA A 84 -17.40 8.05 -7.57
C ALA A 84 -17.99 9.42 -7.18
N THR A 85 -17.55 9.96 -6.03
CA THR A 85 -17.97 11.28 -5.56
C THR A 85 -17.47 12.39 -6.48
N SER A 86 -16.22 12.31 -6.94
CA SER A 86 -15.66 13.27 -7.90
C SER A 86 -16.39 13.25 -9.25
N GLN A 87 -16.96 12.11 -9.61
CA GLN A 87 -17.72 11.92 -10.83
C GLN A 87 -19.19 12.33 -10.69
N GLY A 88 -19.67 12.59 -9.48
CA GLY A 88 -21.07 12.88 -9.21
C GLY A 88 -21.98 11.65 -9.38
N ASP A 89 -21.44 10.43 -9.31
CA ASP A 89 -22.20 9.20 -9.51
C ASP A 89 -22.86 8.76 -8.19
N LEU A 90 -24.05 9.31 -7.91
CA LEU A 90 -24.81 9.04 -6.69
C LEU A 90 -25.10 7.54 -6.49
N ASN A 91 -25.34 6.80 -7.57
CA ASN A 91 -25.68 5.37 -7.49
C ASN A 91 -24.47 4.57 -7.01
N VAL A 92 -23.29 4.83 -7.59
CA VAL A 92 -22.05 4.16 -7.17
C VAL A 92 -21.63 4.61 -5.76
N VAL A 93 -21.84 5.88 -5.40
CA VAL A 93 -21.60 6.35 -4.03
C VAL A 93 -22.43 5.54 -3.01
N ARG A 94 -23.74 5.41 -3.23
CA ARG A 94 -24.61 4.60 -2.36
C ARG A 94 -24.17 3.16 -2.30
N LEU A 95 -23.94 2.55 -3.46
CA LEU A 95 -23.47 1.16 -3.56
C LEU A 95 -22.24 0.91 -2.69
N LEU A 96 -21.24 1.79 -2.77
CA LEU A 96 -20.00 1.67 -2.02
C LEU A 96 -20.23 1.83 -0.50
N LEU A 97 -21.02 2.82 -0.09
CA LEU A 97 -21.35 3.08 1.32
C LEU A 97 -22.17 1.95 1.95
N ASP A 98 -23.14 1.42 1.22
CA ASP A 98 -23.96 0.26 1.66
C ASP A 98 -23.12 -1.00 1.89
N HIS A 99 -21.94 -1.07 1.26
CA HIS A 99 -20.98 -2.16 1.43
C HIS A 99 -19.76 -1.79 2.28
N GLY A 100 -19.87 -0.75 3.10
CA GLY A 100 -18.89 -0.43 4.15
C GLY A 100 -17.73 0.46 3.68
N ALA A 101 -17.91 1.24 2.63
CA ALA A 101 -16.93 2.28 2.29
C ALA A 101 -16.83 3.31 3.43
N ASP A 102 -15.61 3.63 3.85
CA ASP A 102 -15.37 4.64 4.88
C ASP A 102 -15.56 6.04 4.29
N ALA A 103 -16.64 6.70 4.70
CA ALA A 103 -17.00 8.03 4.22
C ALA A 103 -16.02 9.13 4.65
N ASN A 104 -15.14 8.86 5.61
CA ASN A 104 -14.12 9.77 6.12
C ASN A 104 -12.72 9.49 5.56
N LEU A 105 -12.53 8.44 4.76
CA LEU A 105 -11.26 8.13 4.12
C LEU A 105 -10.97 9.15 3.01
N GLY A 106 -9.95 10.00 3.23
CA GLY A 106 -9.63 11.16 2.39
C GLY A 106 -8.46 10.96 1.43
N ALA A 107 -8.33 11.88 0.48
CA ALA A 107 -7.21 11.95 -0.48
C ALA A 107 -5.92 12.55 0.13
N ILE A 108 -4.79 12.52 -0.60
CA ILE A 108 -3.48 13.13 -0.23
C ILE A 108 -3.61 14.61 0.17
N GLU A 109 -4.57 15.34 -0.41
CA GLU A 109 -4.84 16.75 -0.08
C GLU A 109 -5.72 16.94 1.17
N GLY A 110 -6.01 15.86 1.92
CA GLY A 110 -6.92 15.87 3.07
C GLY A 110 -8.40 16.00 2.69
N LYS A 111 -8.73 16.00 1.40
CA LYS A 111 -10.11 16.12 0.94
C LYS A 111 -10.89 14.84 1.18
N SER A 112 -11.92 14.92 1.99
CA SER A 112 -12.90 13.84 2.15
C SER A 112 -13.86 13.78 0.96
N ALA A 113 -14.60 12.68 0.82
CA ALA A 113 -15.70 12.60 -0.14
C ALA A 113 -16.72 13.74 0.08
N LEU A 114 -16.97 14.13 1.34
CA LEU A 114 -17.90 15.22 1.66
C LEU A 114 -17.39 16.58 1.16
N ASP A 115 -16.08 16.83 1.19
CA ASP A 115 -15.49 18.08 0.69
C ASP A 115 -15.60 18.13 -0.84
N ILE A 116 -15.30 17.02 -1.52
CA ILE A 116 -15.45 16.90 -2.98
C ILE A 116 -16.91 17.14 -3.40
N ALA A 117 -17.87 16.55 -2.68
CA ALA A 117 -19.29 16.71 -2.97
C ALA A 117 -19.74 18.18 -2.84
N LYS A 118 -19.23 18.91 -1.84
CA LYS A 118 -19.51 20.34 -1.64
C LYS A 118 -18.87 21.20 -2.71
N GLU A 119 -17.60 20.99 -3.04
CA GLU A 119 -16.89 21.70 -4.11
C GLU A 119 -17.62 21.57 -5.45
N LYS A 120 -18.22 20.40 -5.71
CA LYS A 120 -19.01 20.13 -6.91
C LYS A 120 -20.48 20.55 -6.82
N GLY A 121 -20.93 21.10 -5.69
CA GLY A 121 -22.33 21.49 -5.49
C GLY A 121 -23.32 20.31 -5.47
N SER A 122 -22.85 19.08 -5.27
CA SER A 122 -23.65 17.85 -5.31
C SER A 122 -24.37 17.62 -3.97
N ARG A 123 -25.49 18.32 -3.77
CA ARG A 123 -26.25 18.30 -2.50
C ARG A 123 -26.70 16.89 -2.09
N GLU A 124 -27.15 16.08 -3.04
CA GLU A 124 -27.65 14.73 -2.78
C GLU A 124 -26.54 13.79 -2.29
N ILE A 125 -25.36 13.86 -2.92
CA ILE A 125 -24.19 13.07 -2.51
C ILE A 125 -23.70 13.52 -1.14
N ALA A 126 -23.64 14.83 -0.88
CA ALA A 126 -23.26 15.35 0.44
C ALA A 126 -24.21 14.89 1.56
N GLU A 127 -25.50 14.78 1.26
CA GLU A 127 -26.51 14.29 2.20
C GLU A 127 -26.34 12.79 2.47
N VAL A 128 -26.17 11.98 1.43
CA VAL A 128 -25.91 10.54 1.58
C VAL A 128 -24.63 10.30 2.39
N LEU A 129 -23.55 11.01 2.07
CA LEU A 129 -22.29 10.89 2.82
C LEU A 129 -22.50 11.20 4.32
N ARG A 130 -23.26 12.25 4.65
CA ARG A 130 -23.59 12.59 6.04
C ARG A 130 -24.40 11.51 6.75
N GLN A 131 -25.36 10.91 6.06
CA GLN A 131 -26.16 9.80 6.61
C GLN A 131 -25.28 8.59 6.95
N HIS A 132 -24.20 8.38 6.19
CA HIS A 132 -23.17 7.37 6.47
C HIS A 132 -22.02 7.89 7.34
N GLY A 133 -22.25 8.94 8.14
CA GLY A 133 -21.27 9.40 9.14
C GLY A 133 -20.08 10.18 8.57
N ALA A 134 -20.17 10.70 7.34
CA ALA A 134 -19.17 11.64 6.83
C ALA A 134 -19.23 12.93 7.64
N THR A 135 -18.20 13.13 8.45
CA THR A 135 -17.99 14.38 9.17
C THR A 135 -17.20 15.34 8.28
N ARG A 136 -17.24 16.64 8.61
CA ARG A 136 -16.25 17.56 8.02
C ARG A 136 -14.89 17.03 8.42
N TRP A 137 -14.02 16.71 7.47
CA TRP A 137 -12.62 16.50 7.80
C TRP A 137 -12.10 17.82 8.40
N VAL A 138 -11.85 17.82 9.71
CA VAL A 138 -11.28 18.97 10.42
C VAL A 138 -9.79 18.66 10.57
N PRO A 139 -8.89 19.52 10.06
CA PRO A 139 -7.45 19.35 10.26
C PRO A 139 -7.02 19.28 11.74
N ASP A 140 -7.90 19.63 12.70
CA ASP A 140 -7.61 19.76 14.13
C ASP A 140 -8.86 19.55 15.04
N ALA A 141 -9.69 18.50 14.81
CA ALA A 141 -10.64 18.11 15.86
C ALA A 141 -9.88 17.33 16.96
N PRO A 142 -9.99 17.72 18.25
CA PRO A 142 -9.16 17.15 19.30
C PRO A 142 -9.51 15.67 19.46
N ALA A 143 -8.54 14.81 19.17
CA ALA A 143 -8.60 13.42 19.57
C ALA A 143 -8.84 13.34 21.07
N GLU A 144 -9.78 12.47 21.49
CA GLU A 144 -9.85 12.06 22.89
C GLU A 144 -8.46 11.53 23.36
N PRO A 145 -8.14 11.72 24.64
CA PRO A 145 -6.77 11.91 25.07
C PRO A 145 -6.02 10.58 25.12
N THR A 146 -5.04 10.41 24.22
CA THR A 146 -3.65 10.04 24.54
C THR A 146 -2.91 9.65 23.25
N SER A 147 -2.09 10.54 22.72
CA SER A 147 -0.86 10.13 22.02
C SER A 147 0.12 11.31 22.02
N PRO A 148 1.36 11.13 22.51
CA PRO A 148 2.38 12.16 22.40
C PRO A 148 2.67 12.46 20.93
N PRO A 149 3.17 13.66 20.58
CA PRO A 149 3.32 14.11 19.21
C PRO A 149 4.00 13.04 18.34
N ALA A 150 3.31 12.66 17.25
CA ALA A 150 3.78 11.67 16.30
C ALA A 150 5.21 12.01 15.86
N ALA A 151 6.15 11.09 16.07
CA ALA A 151 7.53 11.30 15.66
C ALA A 151 7.60 11.51 14.15
N ASP A 152 8.29 12.57 13.71
CA ASP A 152 8.55 12.89 12.30
C ASP A 152 9.07 11.64 11.56
N PRO A 153 8.51 11.28 10.38
CA PRO A 153 8.93 10.12 9.59
C PRO A 153 10.44 10.01 9.38
N LYS A 154 11.15 11.13 9.22
CA LYS A 154 12.62 11.13 9.10
C LYS A 154 13.30 10.73 10.41
N THR A 155 12.74 11.10 11.55
CA THR A 155 13.23 10.71 12.88
C THR A 155 13.04 9.21 13.13
N VAL A 156 11.90 8.65 12.73
CA VAL A 156 11.66 7.19 12.82
C VAL A 156 12.62 6.44 11.89
N LEU A 157 12.78 6.91 10.65
CA LEU A 157 13.72 6.31 9.70
C LEU A 157 15.16 6.35 10.20
N GLU A 158 15.57 7.44 10.83
CA GLU A 158 16.90 7.55 11.44
C GLU A 158 17.09 6.54 12.58
N LYS A 159 16.05 6.30 13.40
CA LYS A 159 16.09 5.25 14.42
C LYS A 159 16.22 3.86 13.79
N VAL A 160 15.49 3.58 12.71
CA VAL A 160 15.61 2.32 11.95
C VAL A 160 17.03 2.14 11.42
N ARG A 161 17.58 3.16 10.76
CA ARG A 161 18.95 3.15 10.24
C ARG A 161 19.98 2.91 11.34
N ARG A 162 19.84 3.59 12.48
CA ARG A 162 20.73 3.42 13.63
C ARG A 162 20.67 2.02 14.19
N ALA A 163 19.46 1.47 14.38
CA ALA A 163 19.28 0.12 14.88
C ALA A 163 19.86 -0.93 13.92
N MET A 164 19.70 -0.78 12.60
CA MET A 164 20.35 -1.64 11.61
C MET A 164 21.88 -1.59 11.68
N ASN A 165 22.46 -0.39 11.74
CA ASN A 165 23.91 -0.17 11.79
C ASN A 165 24.56 -0.55 13.14
N ALA A 166 23.76 -0.64 14.20
CA ALA A 166 24.18 -1.09 15.52
C ALA A 166 23.88 -2.58 15.76
N HIS A 167 23.28 -3.27 14.77
CA HIS A 167 22.82 -4.66 14.87
C HIS A 167 21.84 -4.87 16.05
N ASP A 168 21.09 -3.82 16.38
CA ASP A 168 20.17 -3.78 17.50
C ASP A 168 18.78 -4.29 17.07
N LEU A 169 18.61 -5.61 17.17
CA LEU A 169 17.35 -6.26 16.79
C LEU A 169 16.20 -5.82 17.69
N GLU A 170 16.41 -5.70 18.99
CA GLU A 170 15.35 -5.28 19.92
C GLU A 170 15.01 -3.80 19.73
N GLY A 171 15.98 -2.95 19.42
CA GLY A 171 15.75 -1.57 19.00
C GLY A 171 14.92 -1.47 17.71
N LEU A 172 15.19 -2.31 16.71
CA LEU A 172 14.36 -2.39 15.49
C LEU A 172 12.92 -2.82 15.82
N LEU A 173 12.75 -3.84 16.66
CA LEU A 173 11.44 -4.35 17.03
C LEU A 173 10.67 -3.36 17.90
N ALA A 174 11.34 -2.60 18.78
CA ALA A 174 10.72 -1.57 19.61
C ALA A 174 10.11 -0.41 18.78
N LEU A 175 10.58 -0.20 17.56
CA LEU A 175 9.99 0.77 16.63
C LEU A 175 8.69 0.27 16.01
N ILE A 176 8.37 -1.02 16.12
CA ILE A 176 7.19 -1.63 15.54
C ILE A 176 6.05 -1.69 16.57
N GLU A 177 4.86 -1.20 16.21
CA GLU A 177 3.67 -1.22 17.06
C GLU A 177 3.28 -2.66 17.46
N PRO A 178 3.20 -3.00 18.77
CA PRO A 178 2.90 -4.36 19.22
C PRO A 178 1.48 -4.83 18.88
N GLU A 179 0.49 -3.92 18.95
CA GLU A 179 -0.94 -4.24 18.77
C GLU A 179 -1.31 -4.48 17.30
N TYR A 180 -0.45 -4.08 16.37
CA TYR A 180 -0.60 -4.41 14.94
C TYR A 180 -0.50 -5.92 14.67
N GLU A 181 0.09 -6.71 15.59
CA GLU A 181 0.08 -8.17 15.48
C GLU A 181 -1.22 -8.82 15.98
N SER A 182 -2.04 -8.12 16.79
CA SER A 182 -3.23 -8.69 17.44
C SER A 182 -4.57 -8.26 16.83
N GLU A 183 -4.65 -7.12 16.17
CA GLU A 183 -5.88 -6.62 15.55
C GLU A 183 -5.80 -6.65 14.02
N GLN A 184 -6.16 -7.78 13.41
CA GLN A 184 -6.87 -7.85 12.11
C GLN A 184 -6.93 -9.29 11.55
N PRO A 185 -7.97 -10.09 11.89
CA PRO A 185 -8.27 -11.32 11.17
C PRO A 185 -9.06 -11.03 9.89
N ALA A 186 -8.65 -10.03 9.07
CA ALA A 186 -9.25 -9.75 7.75
C ALA A 186 -8.51 -8.67 6.90
N HIS A 187 -7.23 -8.34 7.14
CA HIS A 187 -6.54 -7.39 6.25
C HIS A 187 -6.00 -8.10 5.00
N PRO A 188 -6.27 -7.59 3.78
CA PRO A 188 -5.97 -8.26 2.52
C PRO A 188 -4.48 -8.28 2.15
N ASP A 189 -3.67 -7.45 2.82
CA ASP A 189 -2.22 -7.47 2.68
C ASP A 189 -1.56 -8.51 3.59
N ARG A 190 -1.56 -9.77 3.16
CA ARG A 190 -0.64 -10.81 3.70
C ARG A 190 0.84 -10.57 3.35
N ALA A 191 1.24 -9.32 3.07
CA ALA A 191 2.57 -8.95 2.57
C ALA A 191 3.39 -8.07 3.53
N PHE A 192 2.86 -7.75 4.71
CA PHE A 192 3.51 -6.91 5.71
C PHE A 192 4.28 -7.74 6.74
N GLN A 193 5.54 -7.41 6.99
CA GLN A 193 6.35 -8.09 8.00
C GLN A 193 5.99 -7.57 9.40
N GLY A 194 5.28 -8.37 10.19
CA GLY A 194 5.13 -8.14 11.63
C GLY A 194 6.46 -8.28 12.39
N ARG A 195 6.46 -8.03 13.70
CA ARG A 195 7.65 -8.12 14.58
C ARG A 195 8.31 -9.49 14.47
N GLU A 196 7.53 -10.57 14.40
CA GLU A 196 8.10 -11.91 14.21
C GLU A 196 8.87 -12.08 12.90
N GLN A 197 8.35 -11.57 11.79
CA GLN A 197 8.98 -11.69 10.49
C GLN A 197 10.20 -10.78 10.37
N VAL A 198 10.14 -9.57 10.94
CA VAL A 198 11.29 -8.67 11.09
C VAL A 198 12.38 -9.34 11.95
N ARG A 199 12.00 -9.95 13.08
CA ARG A 199 12.92 -10.70 13.95
C ARG A 199 13.63 -11.81 13.18
N LYS A 200 12.88 -12.61 12.41
CA LYS A 200 13.43 -13.72 11.62
C LYS A 200 14.38 -13.22 10.52
N ASN A 201 13.98 -12.20 9.77
CA ASN A 201 14.75 -11.70 8.63
C ASN A 201 16.01 -10.96 9.08
N TRP A 202 15.87 -9.96 9.95
CA TRP A 202 16.98 -9.14 10.42
C TRP A 202 17.87 -9.86 11.41
N GLY A 203 17.32 -10.74 12.26
CA GLY A 203 18.13 -11.60 13.13
C GLY A 203 19.07 -12.50 12.34
N SER A 204 18.60 -13.08 11.22
CA SER A 204 19.48 -13.86 10.35
C SER A 204 20.54 -13.02 9.65
N ILE A 205 20.20 -11.80 9.20
CA ILE A 205 21.15 -10.91 8.52
C ILE A 205 22.23 -10.45 9.49
N PHE A 206 21.85 -9.98 10.68
CA PHE A 206 22.80 -9.52 11.70
C PHE A 206 23.75 -10.63 12.15
N ALA A 207 23.26 -11.86 12.28
CA ALA A 207 24.11 -13.01 12.61
C ALA A 207 25.12 -13.36 11.48
N ARG A 208 24.76 -13.10 10.21
CA ARG A 208 25.57 -13.47 9.04
C ARG A 208 26.49 -12.36 8.55
N VAL A 209 26.20 -11.10 8.87
CA VAL A 209 26.90 -9.90 8.37
C VAL A 209 27.28 -9.01 9.55
N PRO A 210 28.35 -9.36 10.30
CA PRO A 210 28.71 -8.69 11.56
C PRO A 210 29.11 -7.21 11.42
N ASP A 211 29.46 -6.76 10.23
CA ASP A 211 29.85 -5.38 9.91
C ASP A 211 28.82 -4.66 9.03
N LEU A 212 27.60 -5.19 8.94
CA LEU A 212 26.51 -4.63 8.13
C LEU A 212 26.40 -3.11 8.28
N ARG A 213 26.35 -2.44 7.13
CA ARG A 213 26.00 -1.02 6.99
C ARG A 213 24.74 -0.89 6.16
N ALA A 214 23.86 0.00 6.59
CA ALA A 214 22.62 0.38 5.92
C ALA A 214 22.67 1.88 5.61
N ASP A 215 22.87 2.20 4.34
CA ASP A 215 22.89 3.57 3.83
C ASP A 215 21.55 3.90 3.18
N VAL A 216 20.99 5.05 3.54
CA VAL A 216 19.78 5.57 2.90
C VAL A 216 20.18 6.27 1.61
N LEU A 217 19.68 5.77 0.48
CA LEU A 217 19.91 6.36 -0.84
C LEU A 217 18.86 7.43 -1.14
N ARG A 218 17.59 7.13 -0.88
CA ARG A 218 16.46 8.03 -1.16
C ARG A 218 15.31 7.74 -0.21
N THR A 219 14.63 8.78 0.24
CA THR A 219 13.40 8.66 1.02
C THR A 219 12.29 9.48 0.37
N VAL A 220 11.12 8.88 0.19
CA VAL A 220 9.89 9.54 -0.19
C VAL A 220 8.88 9.32 0.94
N VAL A 221 8.32 10.41 1.45
CA VAL A 221 7.24 10.38 2.43
C VAL A 221 5.98 10.79 1.69
N ASP A 222 4.97 9.93 1.74
CA ASP A 222 3.65 10.14 1.16
C ASP A 222 2.59 9.78 2.22
N GLY A 223 2.03 10.80 2.88
CA GLY A 223 1.13 10.63 4.01
C GLY A 223 1.79 9.87 5.18
N ASP A 224 1.18 8.76 5.57
CA ASP A 224 1.68 7.82 6.59
C ASP A 224 2.70 6.81 6.04
N THR A 225 2.98 6.84 4.74
CA THR A 225 3.77 5.84 4.06
C THR A 225 5.15 6.38 3.71
N VAL A 226 6.19 5.65 4.11
CA VAL A 226 7.59 5.98 3.88
C VAL A 226 8.22 4.94 2.97
N TRP A 227 8.64 5.39 1.81
CA TRP A 227 9.43 4.63 0.86
C TRP A 227 10.89 4.98 1.06
N THR A 228 11.73 4.00 1.38
CA THR A 228 13.17 4.23 1.50
C THR A 228 13.95 3.26 0.64
N GLU A 229 14.75 3.80 -0.25
CA GLU A 229 15.79 3.09 -0.98
C GLU A 229 17.04 2.99 -0.12
N TRP A 230 17.57 1.78 -0.01
CA TRP A 230 18.74 1.46 0.79
C TRP A 230 19.84 0.83 -0.04
N HIS A 231 21.05 1.01 0.46
CA HIS A 231 22.21 0.21 0.12
C HIS A 231 22.71 -0.47 1.39
N TRP A 232 22.62 -1.81 1.40
CA TRP A 232 23.18 -2.62 2.46
C TRP A 232 24.49 -3.23 2.00
N HIS A 233 25.55 -3.01 2.77
CA HIS A 233 26.86 -3.58 2.47
C HIS A 233 27.57 -4.08 3.72
N GLY A 234 28.51 -4.99 3.53
CA GLY A 234 29.31 -5.58 4.60
C GLY A 234 30.05 -6.83 4.10
N VAL A 235 30.63 -7.56 5.04
CA VAL A 235 31.35 -8.80 4.85
C VAL A 235 30.72 -9.87 5.74
N ARG A 236 30.34 -10.99 5.13
CA ARG A 236 29.79 -12.13 5.87
C ARG A 236 30.85 -12.76 6.75
N SER A 237 30.43 -13.55 7.73
CA SER A 237 31.34 -14.32 8.60
C SER A 237 32.27 -15.28 7.84
N ASP A 238 31.88 -15.70 6.62
CA ASP A 238 32.67 -16.54 5.72
C ASP A 238 33.63 -15.74 4.80
N GLY A 239 33.70 -14.41 4.97
CA GLY A 239 34.51 -13.51 4.17
C GLY A 239 33.88 -13.08 2.84
N THR A 240 32.68 -13.55 2.50
CA THR A 240 32.00 -13.15 1.26
C THR A 240 31.39 -11.77 1.37
N LYS A 241 31.48 -10.99 0.28
CA LYS A 241 30.87 -9.65 0.22
C LYS A 241 29.34 -9.75 0.32
N PHE A 242 28.77 -8.94 1.19
CA PHE A 242 27.34 -8.64 1.23
C PHE A 242 27.17 -7.26 0.57
N ASP A 243 26.49 -7.19 -0.57
CA ASP A 243 26.27 -5.94 -1.30
C ASP A 243 24.91 -6.00 -1.98
N TYR A 244 23.93 -5.32 -1.39
CA TYR A 244 22.52 -5.39 -1.76
C TYR A 244 21.93 -4.00 -1.84
N ARG A 245 21.09 -3.76 -2.83
CA ARG A 245 20.23 -2.59 -2.90
C ARG A 245 18.79 -3.01 -2.82
N GLY A 246 17.95 -2.10 -2.39
CA GLY A 246 16.53 -2.39 -2.37
C GLY A 246 15.71 -1.34 -1.68
N VAL A 247 14.44 -1.67 -1.48
CA VAL A 247 13.44 -0.72 -1.01
C VAL A 247 12.75 -1.30 0.20
N THR A 248 12.59 -0.46 1.20
CA THR A 248 11.63 -0.69 2.28
C THR A 248 10.43 0.22 2.07
N LEU A 249 9.26 -0.39 2.07
CA LEU A 249 8.00 0.31 2.23
C LEU A 249 7.61 0.22 3.70
N PHE A 250 7.41 1.33 4.40
CA PHE A 250 6.93 1.34 5.78
C PHE A 250 5.66 2.17 5.89
N ARG A 251 4.72 1.77 6.75
CA ARG A 251 3.72 2.69 7.29
C ARG A 251 4.17 3.19 8.66
N ILE A 252 4.01 4.49 8.89
CA ILE A 252 4.27 5.16 10.16
C ILE A 252 2.94 5.74 10.65
N TRP A 253 2.45 5.20 11.75
CA TRP A 253 1.24 5.68 12.42
C TRP A 253 1.62 6.02 13.87
N ASN A 254 1.16 7.17 14.37
CA ASN A 254 1.47 7.64 15.74
C ASN A 254 2.98 7.62 16.11
N GLY A 255 3.86 7.85 15.14
CA GLY A 255 5.32 7.84 15.35
C GLY A 255 5.95 6.46 15.54
N LYS A 256 5.20 5.39 15.29
CA LYS A 256 5.66 4.00 15.28
C LYS A 256 5.50 3.40 13.89
N LEU A 257 6.35 2.42 13.60
CA LEU A 257 6.34 1.67 12.35
C LEU A 257 5.26 0.58 12.44
N MET A 258 4.25 0.64 11.58
CA MET A 258 3.13 -0.30 11.64
C MET A 258 3.51 -1.62 10.99
N ALA A 259 4.10 -1.57 9.80
CA ALA A 259 4.78 -2.70 9.17
C ALA A 259 5.45 -2.24 7.88
N GLY A 260 6.23 -3.14 7.27
CA GLY A 260 6.82 -2.88 5.97
C GLY A 260 7.15 -4.07 5.11
N ARG A 261 7.38 -3.79 3.82
CA ARG A 261 7.85 -4.75 2.81
C ARG A 261 9.30 -4.43 2.47
N LEU A 262 10.16 -5.43 2.63
CA LEU A 262 11.57 -5.35 2.28
C LEU A 262 11.80 -6.08 0.95
N PHE A 263 12.29 -5.36 -0.04
CA PHE A 263 12.85 -5.93 -1.26
C PHE A 263 14.36 -5.73 -1.22
N MET A 264 15.13 -6.78 -1.47
CA MET A 264 16.59 -6.72 -1.56
C MET A 264 17.06 -7.49 -2.78
N GLU A 265 17.91 -6.86 -3.58
CA GLU A 265 18.54 -7.46 -4.75
C GLU A 265 20.06 -7.28 -4.65
N PRO A 266 20.85 -8.30 -5.02
CA PRO A 266 22.30 -8.18 -5.00
C PRO A 266 22.75 -7.14 -6.03
N VAL A 267 23.68 -6.27 -5.65
CA VAL A 267 24.31 -5.34 -6.60
C VAL A 267 25.16 -6.16 -7.55
N GLN A 268 24.68 -6.34 -8.79
CA GLN A 268 25.47 -7.00 -9.82
C GLN A 268 26.69 -6.14 -10.11
N GLU A 269 27.89 -6.69 -9.92
CA GLU A 269 29.09 -6.11 -10.49
C GLU A 269 28.88 -6.08 -12.00
N ARG A 270 28.91 -4.88 -12.61
CA ARG A 270 29.05 -4.80 -14.07
C ARG A 270 30.30 -5.61 -14.39
N LYS A 271 30.14 -6.74 -15.10
CA LYS A 271 31.27 -7.30 -15.83
C LYS A 271 31.81 -6.12 -16.64
N LYS A 272 33.06 -5.73 -16.38
CA LYS A 272 33.79 -4.92 -17.34
C LYS A 272 33.78 -5.74 -18.61
N GLU A 273 32.91 -5.40 -19.55
CA GLU A 273 33.16 -5.75 -20.94
C GLU A 273 34.51 -5.12 -21.25
N GLY A 274 35.54 -5.97 -21.33
CA GLY A 274 36.77 -5.59 -21.98
C GLY A 274 36.42 -5.15 -23.41
N PRO A 275 37.28 -4.35 -24.08
CA PRO A 275 36.95 -3.65 -25.32
C PRO A 275 36.58 -4.56 -26.52
N TYR A 276 36.53 -5.88 -26.32
CA TYR A 276 36.09 -6.85 -27.31
C TYR A 276 35.01 -7.74 -26.71
N GLY A 277 33.76 -7.30 -26.83
CA GLY A 277 32.58 -8.13 -26.59
C GLY A 277 32.56 -9.27 -27.60
N GLY A 278 32.83 -10.49 -27.13
CA GLY A 278 32.61 -11.72 -27.88
C GLY A 278 31.36 -12.40 -27.37
N SER A 279 30.35 -12.52 -28.24
CA SER A 279 29.12 -13.29 -28.00
C SER A 279 29.42 -14.77 -27.79
N PRO A 280 28.67 -15.45 -26.92
CA PRO A 280 28.30 -16.85 -27.13
C PRO A 280 27.16 -16.97 -28.14
#